data_AF-A0A9C6SWU4-F1
#
_entry.id   AF-A0A9C6SWU4-F1
#
_cell.length_a   1.000
_cell.length_b   1.000
_cell.length_c   1.000
_cell.angle_alpha   90.00
_cell.angle_beta   90.00
_cell.angle_gamma   90.00
#
_symmetry.space_group_name_H-M   'P 1'
#
loop_
_entity.id
_entity.type
_entity.pdbx_description
1 polymer ?
#
loop_
_entity_poly.entity_id
_entity_poly.type
_entity_poly.pdbx_seq_one_letter_code
_entity_poly.pdbx_strand_id
1 'polypeptide(L)'
;MPAISGRSGSASNPDIIISVLSALLTVLCFGFLAPLINMFRRPSIVVFSLFLVSAIAMYLASSTQIGFPYRPKTNPERVMYQHVRKIFYEYDGSISQDESGYLFNFQDRREDQPYTGVNLTGSMKTKSECEKHMMCGLPLFDERWVGNRLQGMWLPRETIELPSSTTLELLNKTVLENNKTVRFNFRVSGPPHLNLYIQPREDDFVTITDWSFSQDYLKNPPSTPLSYHIFITFGIVKPPLEFFLDISKPSGDFNVPLFQLGVSGHYLDDDGDTSSQKFASTFPSHTVLIHWPSLYQRYIF
;
A
#
# COMPACT_ATOMS: atom_id res chain seq x y z
N MET A 1 5.76 10.72 -22.99
CA MET A 1 4.74 11.19 -22.05
C MET A 1 4.95 10.43 -20.75
N PRO A 2 5.20 11.10 -19.61
CA PRO A 2 5.25 10.43 -18.31
C PRO A 2 3.93 9.70 -18.10
N ALA A 3 3.96 8.48 -17.57
CA ALA A 3 2.75 7.75 -17.22
C ALA A 3 1.96 8.58 -16.20
N ILE A 4 0.87 9.21 -16.64
CA ILE A 4 0.09 10.19 -15.85
C ILE A 4 -0.47 9.57 -14.56
N SER A 5 -0.53 8.23 -14.47
CA SER A 5 -1.24 7.52 -13.41
C SER A 5 -0.73 6.12 -13.06
N GLY A 6 0.38 5.66 -13.65
CA GLY A 6 0.83 4.26 -13.51
C GLY A 6 1.31 3.86 -12.10
N ARG A 7 1.19 4.75 -11.11
CA ARG A 7 1.60 4.57 -9.71
C ARG A 7 0.58 5.14 -8.70
N SER A 8 -0.65 5.43 -9.15
CA SER A 8 -1.68 6.07 -8.32
C SER A 8 -2.54 5.08 -7.53
N GLY A 9 -2.29 3.77 -7.64
CA GLY A 9 -3.13 2.73 -7.04
C GLY A 9 -4.48 2.56 -7.74
N SER A 10 -5.22 1.51 -7.36
CA SER A 10 -6.53 1.17 -7.93
C SER A 10 -7.67 2.10 -7.53
N ALA A 11 -7.48 2.93 -6.48
CA ALA A 11 -8.51 3.84 -5.97
C ALA A 11 -8.92 4.93 -6.97
N SER A 12 -8.02 5.35 -7.85
CA SER A 12 -8.26 6.40 -8.84
C SER A 12 -8.53 5.82 -10.23
N ASN A 13 -9.38 6.47 -11.02
CA ASN A 13 -9.60 6.09 -12.41
C ASN A 13 -8.94 7.09 -13.36
N PRO A 14 -7.72 6.80 -13.85
CA PRO A 14 -7.04 7.70 -14.76
C PRO A 14 -7.66 7.78 -16.14
N ASP A 15 -8.43 6.78 -16.55
CA ASP A 15 -9.13 6.79 -17.83
C ASP A 15 -10.14 7.94 -17.90
N ILE A 16 -10.74 8.32 -16.76
CA ILE A 16 -11.62 9.48 -16.69
C ILE A 16 -10.85 10.76 -17.00
N ILE A 17 -9.68 10.96 -16.39
CA ILE A 17 -8.85 12.16 -16.60
C ILE A 17 -8.41 12.22 -18.08
N ILE A 18 -7.94 11.09 -18.63
CA ILE A 18 -7.53 11.01 -20.03
C ILE A 18 -8.71 11.26 -20.96
N SER A 19 -9.90 10.71 -20.65
CA SER A 19 -11.11 10.90 -21.47
C SER A 19 -11.56 12.36 -21.50
N VAL A 20 -11.54 13.06 -20.36
CA VAL A 20 -11.90 14.48 -20.25
C VAL A 20 -10.90 15.35 -21.02
N LEU A 21 -9.60 15.12 -20.83
CA LEU A 21 -8.56 15.83 -21.58
C LEU A 21 -8.73 15.59 -23.08
N SER A 22 -8.92 14.34 -23.50
CA SER A 22 -9.10 13.98 -24.91
C SER A 22 -10.35 14.65 -25.51
N ALA A 23 -11.45 14.70 -24.77
CA ALA A 23 -12.68 15.37 -25.19
C ALA A 23 -12.48 16.88 -25.35
N LEU A 24 -11.82 17.54 -24.39
CA LEU A 24 -11.51 18.97 -24.46
C LEU A 24 -10.63 19.31 -25.66
N LEU A 25 -9.53 18.56 -25.87
CA LEU A 25 -8.67 18.75 -27.03
C LEU A 25 -9.45 18.52 -28.34
N THR A 26 -10.31 17.51 -28.38
CA THR A 26 -11.14 17.23 -29.56
C THR A 26 -12.05 18.42 -29.88
N VAL A 27 -12.75 18.98 -28.88
CA VAL A 27 -13.62 20.17 -29.06
C VAL A 27 -12.82 21.36 -29.59
N LEU A 28 -11.64 21.63 -29.05
CA LEU A 28 -10.77 22.71 -29.51
C LEU A 28 -10.31 22.50 -30.96
N CYS A 29 -9.94 21.27 -31.34
CA CYS A 29 -9.58 20.92 -32.72
C CYS A 29 -10.76 21.03 -33.68
N PHE A 30 -11.99 20.76 -33.22
CA PHE A 30 -13.19 20.85 -34.05
C PHE A 30 -13.46 22.27 -34.57
N GLY A 31 -12.99 23.31 -33.89
CA GLY A 31 -13.05 24.70 -34.38
C GLY A 31 -12.33 24.90 -35.73
N PHE A 32 -11.25 24.16 -35.98
CA PHE A 32 -10.52 24.19 -37.25
C PHE A 32 -11.03 23.17 -38.27
N LEU A 33 -11.51 22.02 -37.78
CA LEU A 33 -12.02 20.95 -38.65
C LEU A 33 -13.40 21.25 -39.22
N ALA A 34 -14.28 21.95 -38.50
CA ALA A 34 -15.63 22.22 -38.96
C ALA A 34 -15.69 23.04 -40.28
N PRO A 35 -14.92 24.13 -40.46
CA PRO A 35 -14.84 24.81 -41.76
C PRO A 35 -14.34 23.92 -42.89
N LEU A 36 -13.35 23.06 -42.61
CA LEU A 36 -12.79 22.12 -43.58
C LEU A 36 -13.83 21.06 -44.00
N ILE A 37 -14.58 20.50 -43.05
CA ILE A 37 -15.66 19.54 -43.31
C ILE A 37 -16.74 20.17 -44.19
N ASN A 38 -17.10 21.43 -43.94
CA ASN A 38 -18.10 22.16 -44.71
C ASN A 38 -17.66 22.51 -46.14
N MET A 39 -16.36 22.46 -46.45
CA MET A 39 -15.84 22.66 -47.80
C MET A 39 -16.08 21.45 -48.72
N PHE A 40 -16.34 20.27 -48.16
CA PHE A 40 -16.62 19.07 -48.96
C PHE A 40 -18.01 19.14 -49.61
N ARG A 41 -18.13 18.53 -50.79
CA ARG A 41 -19.40 18.50 -51.57
C ARG A 41 -20.57 17.85 -50.82
N ARG A 42 -20.30 16.98 -49.84
CA ARG A 42 -21.31 16.25 -49.04
C ARG A 42 -20.86 16.10 -47.58
N PRO A 43 -20.93 17.17 -46.76
CA PRO A 43 -20.38 17.19 -45.40
C PRO A 43 -21.04 16.17 -44.47
N SER A 44 -22.35 15.92 -44.62
CA SER A 44 -23.07 14.94 -43.81
C SER A 44 -22.55 13.50 -43.99
N ILE A 45 -22.10 13.13 -45.19
CA ILE A 45 -21.50 11.81 -45.44
C ILE A 45 -20.15 11.70 -44.72
N VAL A 46 -19.35 12.78 -44.73
CA VAL A 46 -18.07 12.83 -44.02
C VAL A 46 -18.30 12.65 -42.52
N VAL A 47 -19.21 13.41 -41.92
CA VAL A 47 -19.55 13.29 -40.49
C VAL A 47 -20.05 11.88 -40.14
N PHE A 48 -20.97 11.34 -40.93
CA PHE A 48 -21.50 9.99 -40.70
C PHE A 48 -20.41 8.92 -40.80
N SER A 49 -19.50 9.04 -41.78
CA SER A 49 -18.38 8.10 -41.95
C SER A 49 -17.41 8.14 -40.77
N LEU A 50 -17.05 9.34 -40.28
CA LEU A 50 -16.18 9.51 -39.12
C LEU A 50 -16.82 8.97 -37.85
N PHE A 51 -18.13 9.19 -37.67
CA PHE A 51 -18.90 8.62 -36.58
C PHE A 51 -18.89 7.09 -36.64
N LEU A 52 -19.19 6.50 -37.80
CA LEU A 52 -19.22 5.05 -37.98
C LEU A 52 -17.85 4.42 -37.70
N VAL A 53 -16.77 4.98 -38.26
CA VAL A 53 -15.40 4.50 -38.02
C VAL A 53 -15.06 4.58 -36.53
N SER A 54 -15.40 5.68 -35.87
CA SER A 54 -15.17 5.85 -34.43
C SER A 54 -15.97 4.85 -33.59
N ALA A 55 -17.24 4.62 -33.94
CA ALA A 55 -18.10 3.65 -33.25
C ALA A 55 -17.55 2.22 -33.38
N ILE A 56 -17.12 1.83 -34.58
CA ILE A 56 -16.49 0.52 -34.82
C ILE A 56 -15.18 0.41 -34.02
N ALA A 57 -14.33 1.44 -34.05
CA ALA A 57 -13.07 1.44 -33.31
C ALA A 57 -13.31 1.30 -31.79
N MET A 58 -14.28 2.02 -31.23
CA MET A 58 -14.68 1.91 -29.82
C MET A 58 -15.19 0.50 -29.49
N TYR A 59 -16.03 -0.09 -30.35
CA TYR A 59 -16.52 -1.45 -30.16
C TYR A 59 -15.36 -2.46 -30.15
N LEU A 60 -14.46 -2.38 -31.13
CA LEU A 60 -13.28 -3.25 -31.20
C LEU A 60 -12.37 -3.09 -29.97
N ALA A 61 -12.16 -1.86 -29.51
CA ALA A 61 -11.30 -1.56 -28.37
C ALA A 61 -11.91 -1.89 -27.00
N SER A 62 -13.24 -1.93 -26.87
CA SER A 62 -13.91 -2.19 -25.58
C SER A 62 -14.42 -3.62 -25.44
N SER A 63 -14.85 -4.23 -26.54
CA SER A 63 -15.65 -5.46 -26.52
C SER A 63 -14.93 -6.66 -27.15
N THR A 64 -13.71 -6.50 -27.63
CA THR A 64 -12.91 -7.59 -28.22
C THR A 64 -11.53 -7.70 -27.60
N GLN A 65 -10.88 -8.85 -27.80
CA GLN A 65 -9.52 -9.11 -27.33
C GLN A 65 -8.46 -8.18 -27.96
N ILE A 66 -8.80 -7.51 -29.07
CA ILE A 66 -7.93 -6.47 -29.66
C ILE A 66 -7.71 -5.35 -28.63
N GLY A 67 -8.74 -5.01 -27.88
CA GLY A 67 -8.73 -3.99 -26.83
C GLY A 67 -8.18 -4.44 -25.48
N PHE A 68 -7.83 -5.72 -25.31
CA PHE A 68 -7.23 -6.18 -24.07
C PHE A 68 -5.91 -5.42 -23.82
N PRO A 69 -5.75 -4.74 -22.69
CA PRO A 69 -4.71 -3.72 -22.49
C PRO A 69 -3.34 -4.29 -22.13
N TYR A 70 -3.18 -5.60 -21.94
CA TYR A 70 -1.94 -6.20 -21.46
C TYR A 70 -1.33 -7.16 -22.48
N ARG A 71 -0.01 -7.13 -22.62
CA ARG A 71 0.76 -8.07 -23.45
C ARG A 71 2.09 -8.36 -22.76
N PRO A 72 2.57 -9.62 -22.74
CA PRO A 72 3.77 -10.04 -22.00
C PRO A 72 5.02 -9.19 -22.25
N LYS A 73 5.26 -8.75 -23.50
CA LYS A 73 6.53 -8.11 -23.89
C LYS A 73 6.45 -6.58 -23.99
N THR A 74 5.31 -6.05 -24.38
CA THR A 74 5.18 -4.62 -24.76
C THR A 74 4.50 -3.79 -23.68
N ASN A 75 3.56 -4.38 -22.94
CA ASN A 75 2.73 -3.68 -21.97
C ASN A 75 2.28 -4.68 -20.89
N PRO A 76 3.22 -5.22 -20.10
CA PRO A 76 2.88 -6.14 -19.02
C PRO A 76 2.16 -5.42 -17.89
N GLU A 77 1.25 -6.13 -17.24
CA GLU A 77 0.57 -5.67 -16.03
C GLU A 77 1.45 -5.91 -14.81
N ARG A 78 1.57 -4.93 -13.91
CA ARG A 78 2.36 -5.09 -12.68
C ARG A 78 1.47 -5.55 -11.54
N VAL A 79 1.79 -6.70 -10.96
CA VAL A 79 1.07 -7.24 -9.80
C VAL A 79 2.00 -7.16 -8.61
N MET A 80 1.62 -6.34 -7.63
CA MET A 80 2.37 -6.17 -6.38
C MET A 80 1.62 -6.86 -5.25
N TYR A 81 2.26 -7.83 -4.60
CA TYR A 81 1.71 -8.46 -3.41
C TYR A 81 2.81 -8.93 -2.46
N GLN A 82 2.49 -9.04 -1.19
CA GLN A 82 3.43 -9.49 -0.17
C GLN A 82 2.98 -10.83 0.40
N HIS A 83 3.93 -11.70 0.75
CA HIS A 83 3.66 -12.90 1.56
C HIS A 83 3.80 -12.46 3.01
N VAL A 84 2.68 -12.19 3.69
CA VAL A 84 2.67 -11.56 5.00
C VAL A 84 2.49 -12.61 6.09
N ARG A 85 3.25 -12.48 7.17
CA ARG A 85 2.88 -12.96 8.51
C ARG A 85 2.61 -11.76 9.39
N LYS A 86 1.47 -11.72 10.08
CA LYS A 86 1.18 -10.67 11.06
C LYS A 86 0.94 -11.26 12.45
N ILE A 87 1.55 -10.65 13.46
CA ILE A 87 1.52 -11.12 14.85
C ILE A 87 1.14 -9.94 15.77
N PHE A 88 0.13 -10.13 16.61
CA PHE A 88 -0.39 -9.09 17.48
C PHE A 88 -0.13 -9.47 18.93
N TYR A 89 0.74 -8.69 19.58
CA TYR A 89 1.06 -8.79 21.00
C TYR A 89 0.19 -7.80 21.78
N GLU A 90 -0.53 -8.33 22.76
CA GLU A 90 -1.33 -7.53 23.69
C GLU A 90 -0.46 -6.97 24.83
N TYR A 91 -1.06 -6.11 25.66
CA TYR A 91 -0.36 -5.40 26.73
C TYR A 91 0.27 -6.34 27.77
N ASP A 92 -0.31 -7.51 27.98
CA ASP A 92 0.22 -8.55 28.87
C ASP A 92 1.32 -9.41 28.22
N GLY A 93 1.66 -9.14 26.96
CA GLY A 93 2.61 -9.90 26.15
C GLY A 93 2.02 -11.16 25.50
N SER A 94 0.73 -11.46 25.69
CA SER A 94 0.07 -12.57 25.02
C SER A 94 -0.12 -12.28 23.52
N ILE A 95 -0.21 -13.35 22.72
CA ILE A 95 -0.47 -13.24 21.28
C ILE A 95 -1.97 -13.40 21.05
N SER A 96 -2.63 -12.37 20.51
CA SER A 96 -4.05 -12.43 20.15
C SER A 96 -4.30 -12.92 18.73
N GLN A 97 -3.36 -12.65 17.82
CA GLN A 97 -3.42 -13.07 16.41
C GLN A 97 -2.02 -13.44 15.91
N ASP A 98 -1.92 -14.55 15.19
CA ASP A 98 -0.77 -14.96 14.39
C ASP A 98 -1.31 -15.61 13.11
N GLU A 99 -1.39 -14.82 12.04
CA GLU A 99 -1.94 -15.29 10.78
C GLU A 99 -1.05 -14.91 9.60
N SER A 100 -1.18 -15.66 8.51
CA SER A 100 -0.44 -15.43 7.28
C SER A 100 -1.38 -15.30 6.09
N GLY A 101 -0.94 -14.56 5.09
CA GLY A 101 -1.77 -14.18 3.94
C GLY A 101 -0.95 -13.59 2.81
N TYR A 102 -1.57 -13.49 1.64
CA TYR A 102 -1.09 -12.64 0.57
C TYR A 102 -1.77 -11.28 0.66
N LEU A 103 -0.98 -10.21 0.80
CA LEU A 103 -1.47 -8.85 0.76
C LEU A 103 -1.23 -8.25 -0.62
N PHE A 104 -2.29 -8.04 -1.38
CA PHE A 104 -2.25 -7.41 -2.69
C PHE A 104 -2.39 -5.90 -2.59
N ASN A 105 -1.57 -5.19 -3.36
CA ASN A 105 -1.72 -3.77 -3.63
C ASN A 105 -1.81 -3.55 -5.14
N PHE A 106 -3.04 -3.63 -5.65
CA PHE A 106 -3.30 -3.44 -7.06
C PHE A 106 -3.02 -2.00 -7.48
N GLN A 107 -2.17 -1.87 -8.49
CA GLN A 107 -1.85 -0.59 -9.12
C GLN A 107 -2.82 -0.25 -10.26
N ASP A 108 -3.48 -1.28 -10.82
CA ASP A 108 -4.51 -1.12 -11.85
C ASP A 108 -5.91 -1.10 -11.21
N ARG A 109 -6.79 -0.25 -11.74
CA ARG A 109 -8.20 -0.14 -11.33
C ARG A 109 -8.98 -1.44 -11.54
N ARG A 110 -8.59 -2.27 -12.50
CA ARG A 110 -9.23 -3.57 -12.75
C ARG A 110 -8.95 -4.60 -11.67
N GLU A 111 -8.01 -4.31 -10.77
CA GLU A 111 -7.68 -5.14 -9.62
C GLU A 111 -7.41 -6.59 -10.03
N ASP A 112 -8.21 -7.54 -9.55
CA ASP A 112 -8.04 -8.98 -9.76
C ASP A 112 -8.64 -9.52 -11.06
N GLN A 113 -9.49 -8.74 -11.73
CA GLN A 113 -10.22 -9.16 -12.94
C GLN A 113 -9.32 -9.71 -14.06
N PRO A 114 -8.12 -9.18 -14.33
CA PRO A 114 -7.27 -9.66 -15.42
C PRO A 114 -6.57 -11.00 -15.13
N TYR A 115 -6.64 -11.52 -13.90
CA TYR A 115 -5.87 -12.70 -13.46
C TYR A 115 -6.64 -14.01 -13.63
N THR A 116 -7.15 -14.25 -14.84
CA THR A 116 -7.88 -15.49 -15.15
C THR A 116 -7.02 -16.72 -14.86
N GLY A 117 -7.48 -17.60 -13.98
CA GLY A 117 -6.79 -18.84 -13.61
C GLY A 117 -6.04 -18.78 -12.27
N VAL A 118 -5.89 -17.60 -11.67
CA VAL A 118 -5.36 -17.47 -10.31
C VAL A 118 -6.47 -17.75 -9.31
N ASN A 119 -6.23 -18.65 -8.36
CA ASN A 119 -7.20 -18.93 -7.31
C ASN A 119 -7.14 -17.84 -6.22
N LEU A 120 -8.08 -16.91 -6.27
CA LEU A 120 -8.26 -15.85 -5.28
C LEU A 120 -9.49 -16.07 -4.39
N THR A 121 -10.00 -17.30 -4.35
CA THR A 121 -11.18 -17.65 -3.56
C THR A 121 -10.92 -17.43 -2.08
N GLY A 122 -11.83 -16.75 -1.38
CA GLY A 122 -11.67 -16.42 0.03
C GLY A 122 -10.86 -15.14 0.28
N SER A 123 -10.54 -14.38 -0.77
CA SER A 123 -9.97 -13.05 -0.62
C SER A 123 -10.96 -12.07 0.04
N MET A 124 -10.43 -11.14 0.82
CA MET A 124 -11.18 -10.15 1.57
C MET A 124 -10.58 -8.77 1.34
N LYS A 125 -11.43 -7.73 1.31
CA LYS A 125 -10.95 -6.35 1.26
C LYS A 125 -10.39 -5.94 2.62
N THR A 126 -9.26 -5.24 2.64
CA THR A 126 -8.56 -4.85 3.87
C THR A 126 -9.21 -3.66 4.59
N LYS A 127 -10.20 -3.00 3.96
CA LYS A 127 -10.85 -1.79 4.49
C LYS A 127 -11.38 -1.96 5.91
N SER A 128 -12.04 -3.07 6.23
CA SER A 128 -12.57 -3.32 7.58
C SER A 128 -11.47 -3.43 8.64
N GLU A 129 -10.30 -3.92 8.26
CA GLU A 129 -9.16 -4.04 9.16
C GLU A 129 -8.51 -2.68 9.43
N CYS A 130 -8.57 -1.76 8.45
CA CYS A 130 -8.15 -0.36 8.61
C CYS A 130 -8.99 0.44 9.60
N GLU A 131 -10.21 0.00 9.88
CA GLU A 131 -11.10 0.62 10.88
C GLU A 131 -10.81 0.09 12.29
N LYS A 132 -10.26 -1.13 12.41
CA LYS A 132 -10.00 -1.80 13.70
C LYS A 132 -8.57 -1.64 14.19
N HIS A 133 -7.61 -1.60 13.28
CA HIS A 133 -6.19 -1.73 13.59
C HIS A 133 -5.38 -0.58 13.02
N MET A 134 -4.36 -0.15 13.78
CA MET A 134 -3.37 0.81 13.32
C MET A 134 -2.81 0.39 11.96
N MET A 135 -2.90 1.27 10.97
CA MET A 135 -2.42 0.98 9.61
C MET A 135 -2.95 -0.36 9.06
N CYS A 136 -4.22 -0.66 9.36
CA CYS A 136 -4.91 -1.89 8.97
C CYS A 136 -4.33 -3.18 9.55
N GLY A 137 -3.34 -3.11 10.44
CA GLY A 137 -2.64 -4.28 10.94
C GLY A 137 -1.78 -4.98 9.88
N LEU A 138 -1.25 -4.22 8.92
CA LEU A 138 -0.59 -4.75 7.73
C LEU A 138 0.77 -4.08 7.47
N PRO A 139 1.72 -4.79 6.83
CA PRO A 139 3.02 -4.24 6.46
C PRO A 139 2.89 -3.35 5.20
N LEU A 140 2.45 -2.11 5.37
CA LEU A 140 2.34 -1.13 4.29
C LEU A 140 3.74 -0.62 3.90
N PHE A 141 4.24 -1.07 2.74
CA PHE A 141 5.64 -0.90 2.35
C PHE A 141 6.12 0.56 2.34
N ASP A 142 5.34 1.48 1.76
CA ASP A 142 5.66 2.91 1.69
C ASP A 142 4.39 3.77 1.72
N GLU A 143 4.53 5.09 1.62
CA GLU A 143 3.42 6.06 1.60
C GLU A 143 2.38 5.78 0.51
N ARG A 144 2.76 5.16 -0.62
CA ARG A 144 1.81 4.80 -1.68
C ARG A 144 0.96 3.61 -1.26
N TRP A 145 1.54 2.67 -0.52
CA TRP A 145 0.78 1.60 0.13
C TRP A 145 -0.16 2.16 1.20
N VAL A 146 0.28 3.15 1.97
CA VAL A 146 -0.59 3.86 2.93
C VAL A 146 -1.76 4.54 2.23
N GLY A 147 -1.51 5.24 1.12
CA GLY A 147 -2.56 5.87 0.30
C GLY A 147 -3.54 4.89 -0.31
N ASN A 148 -3.07 3.72 -0.77
CA ASN A 148 -3.90 2.69 -1.40
C ASN A 148 -4.46 1.64 -0.42
N ARG A 149 -4.18 1.74 0.88
CA ARG A 149 -4.49 0.70 1.88
C ARG A 149 -5.96 0.27 1.94
N LEU A 150 -6.87 1.18 1.59
CA LEU A 150 -8.32 0.92 1.58
C LEU A 150 -8.78 0.04 0.41
N GLN A 151 -7.96 -0.08 -0.63
CA GLN A 151 -8.21 -0.95 -1.79
C GLN A 151 -7.43 -2.28 -1.72
N GLY A 152 -6.65 -2.47 -0.66
CA GLY A 152 -5.89 -3.70 -0.44
C GLY A 152 -6.80 -4.92 -0.42
N MET A 153 -6.24 -6.05 -0.82
CA MET A 153 -6.91 -7.35 -0.77
C MET A 153 -6.03 -8.34 -0.02
N TRP A 154 -6.62 -9.04 0.93
CA TRP A 154 -6.00 -10.07 1.75
C TRP A 154 -6.50 -11.44 1.33
N LEU A 155 -5.59 -12.36 1.01
CA LEU A 155 -5.91 -13.75 0.73
C LEU A 155 -5.25 -14.63 1.81
N PRO A 156 -6.01 -15.18 2.77
CA PRO A 156 -5.46 -16.02 3.84
C PRO A 156 -4.71 -17.24 3.30
N ARG A 157 -3.66 -17.65 4.02
CA ARG A 157 -2.91 -18.89 3.75
C ARG A 157 -2.31 -19.46 5.03
N GLU A 158 -1.77 -20.67 4.91
CA GLU A 158 -0.94 -21.26 5.96
C GLU A 158 0.32 -20.41 6.25
N THR A 159 0.84 -20.56 7.46
CA THR A 159 1.98 -19.81 7.99
C THR A 159 3.17 -19.83 7.04
N ILE A 160 3.80 -18.67 6.87
CA ILE A 160 5.01 -18.54 6.05
C ILE A 160 6.29 -18.62 6.89
N GLU A 161 7.34 -19.14 6.27
CA GLU A 161 8.69 -19.04 6.79
C GLU A 161 9.33 -17.72 6.34
N LEU A 162 9.91 -16.99 7.30
CA LEU A 162 10.58 -15.72 7.03
C LEU A 162 12.08 -15.94 6.80
N PRO A 163 12.71 -15.22 5.85
CA PRO A 163 14.13 -15.42 5.50
C PRO A 163 15.09 -15.12 6.66
N SER A 164 14.76 -14.14 7.50
CA SER A 164 15.48 -13.87 8.73
C SER A 164 14.54 -13.31 9.80
N SER A 165 15.02 -13.16 11.03
CA SER A 165 14.24 -12.57 12.12
C SER A 165 14.16 -11.04 11.98
N THR A 166 12.98 -10.48 12.24
CA THR A 166 12.83 -9.07 12.64
C THR A 166 12.44 -9.04 14.11
N THR A 167 13.17 -8.28 14.91
CA THR A 167 12.97 -8.21 16.36
C THR A 167 12.87 -6.76 16.82
N LEU A 168 11.95 -6.52 17.75
CA LEU A 168 11.85 -5.29 18.52
C LEU A 168 12.14 -5.61 19.98
N GLU A 169 13.06 -4.87 20.57
CA GLU A 169 13.44 -5.01 21.98
C GLU A 169 13.23 -3.70 22.71
N LEU A 170 12.57 -3.75 23.87
CA LEU A 170 12.52 -2.64 24.81
C LEU A 170 13.77 -2.67 25.70
N LEU A 171 14.68 -1.73 25.50
CA LEU A 171 15.94 -1.64 26.26
C LEU A 171 15.72 -1.05 27.65
N ASN A 172 14.93 0.02 27.74
CA ASN A 172 14.59 0.64 29.02
C ASN A 172 13.23 1.36 28.97
N LYS A 173 12.68 1.60 30.15
CA LYS A 173 11.52 2.47 30.39
C LYS A 173 11.82 3.32 31.61
N THR A 174 11.94 4.63 31.43
CA THR A 174 12.33 5.56 32.50
C THR A 174 11.36 6.73 32.59
N VAL A 175 10.78 6.96 33.77
CA VAL A 175 9.95 8.15 34.03
C VAL A 175 10.88 9.36 34.20
N LEU A 176 10.57 10.44 33.48
CA LEU A 176 11.36 11.68 33.53
C LEU A 176 11.00 12.51 34.77
N GLU A 177 11.85 13.49 35.09
CA GLU A 177 11.74 14.33 36.31
C GLU A 177 10.39 15.03 36.48
N ASN A 178 9.67 15.29 35.37
CA ASN A 178 8.36 15.93 35.41
C ASN A 178 7.22 15.03 35.90
N ASN A 179 7.48 13.72 36.11
CA ASN A 179 6.51 12.67 36.48
C ASN A 179 5.29 12.56 35.55
N LYS A 180 5.37 13.17 34.37
CA LYS A 180 4.30 13.23 33.36
C LYS A 180 4.73 12.68 32.01
N THR A 181 6.03 12.46 31.83
CA THR A 181 6.61 11.87 30.63
C THR A 181 7.39 10.62 31.00
N VAL A 182 7.20 9.56 30.21
CA VAL A 182 8.00 8.34 30.27
C VAL A 182 8.75 8.18 28.95
N ARG A 183 10.05 7.88 29.04
CA ARG A 183 10.91 7.58 27.91
C ARG A 183 11.02 6.07 27.74
N PHE A 184 10.72 5.60 26.54
CA PHE A 184 10.99 4.23 26.11
C PHE A 184 12.21 4.25 25.19
N ASN A 185 13.21 3.41 25.44
CA ASN A 185 14.31 3.18 24.49
C ASN A 185 14.14 1.80 23.86
N PHE A 186 14.15 1.75 22.54
CA PHE A 186 13.96 0.56 21.74
C PHE A 186 15.20 0.24 20.92
N ARG A 187 15.33 -1.04 20.56
CA ARG A 187 16.23 -1.54 19.54
C ARG A 187 15.44 -2.37 18.54
N VAL A 188 15.51 -2.02 17.26
CA VAL A 188 14.92 -2.80 16.18
C VAL A 188 16.01 -3.37 15.29
N SER A 189 15.89 -4.66 14.97
CA SER A 189 16.80 -5.38 14.06
C SER A 189 15.98 -6.14 13.02
N GLY A 190 16.45 -6.23 11.78
CA GLY A 190 15.73 -6.95 10.73
C GLY A 190 16.30 -6.75 9.32
N PRO A 191 15.49 -6.95 8.27
CA PRO A 191 15.93 -6.78 6.88
C PRO A 191 16.26 -5.32 6.54
N PRO A 192 16.87 -5.06 5.37
CA PRO A 192 17.23 -3.70 4.96
C PRO A 192 16.06 -2.72 4.89
N HIS A 193 14.85 -3.20 4.67
CA HIS A 193 13.64 -2.39 4.60
C HIS A 193 12.76 -2.66 5.83
N LEU A 194 12.66 -1.67 6.71
CA LEU A 194 11.84 -1.72 7.91
C LEU A 194 10.80 -0.58 7.90
N ASN A 195 9.66 -0.85 8.52
CA ASN A 195 8.65 0.17 8.81
C ASN A 195 8.32 0.20 10.29
N LEU A 196 8.21 1.40 10.85
CA LEU A 196 7.64 1.61 12.17
C LEU A 196 6.33 2.37 12.04
N TYR A 197 5.30 1.91 12.74
CA TYR A 197 4.03 2.60 12.87
C TYR A 197 3.78 2.92 14.33
N ILE A 198 3.51 4.19 14.65
CA ILE A 198 3.40 4.64 16.04
C ILE A 198 2.06 5.36 16.20
N GLN A 199 1.17 4.81 17.03
CA GLN A 199 -0.13 5.39 17.32
C GLN A 199 -0.32 5.55 18.83
N PRO A 200 -0.27 6.80 19.34
CA PRO A 200 -0.65 7.11 20.71
C PRO A 200 -2.10 6.76 20.99
N ARG A 201 -2.41 6.42 22.23
CA ARG A 201 -3.78 6.19 22.65
C ARG A 201 -4.55 7.50 22.78
N GLU A 202 -5.67 7.62 22.07
CA GLU A 202 -6.45 8.85 22.00
C GLU A 202 -7.25 9.14 23.28
N ASP A 203 -7.80 8.10 23.92
CA ASP A 203 -8.77 8.23 25.03
C ASP A 203 -8.23 8.93 26.29
N ASP A 204 -6.92 8.89 26.50
CA ASP A 204 -6.26 9.19 27.78
C ASP A 204 -5.31 10.40 27.71
N PHE A 205 -5.47 11.24 26.68
CA PHE A 205 -4.61 12.40 26.39
C PHE A 205 -3.12 12.03 26.30
N VAL A 206 -2.83 10.84 25.79
CA VAL A 206 -1.45 10.37 25.59
C VAL A 206 -0.88 11.03 24.34
N THR A 207 0.30 11.64 24.47
CA THR A 207 0.95 12.35 23.37
C THR A 207 2.43 11.98 23.28
N ILE A 208 2.97 11.99 22.06
CA ILE A 208 4.42 11.88 21.85
C ILE A 208 4.99 13.29 21.95
N THR A 209 5.84 13.55 22.92
CA THR A 209 6.44 14.88 23.13
C THR A 209 7.82 15.02 22.51
N ASP A 210 8.55 13.92 22.38
CA ASP A 210 9.87 13.87 21.75
C ASP A 210 10.18 12.45 21.25
N TRP A 211 11.13 12.32 20.33
CA TRP A 211 11.58 11.04 19.77
C TRP A 211 12.92 11.16 19.03
N SER A 212 13.49 10.04 18.60
CA SER A 212 14.71 10.04 17.78
C SER A 212 14.51 10.42 16.30
N PHE A 213 13.26 10.56 15.83
CA PHE A 213 12.95 10.83 14.43
C PHE A 213 12.79 12.32 14.13
N SER A 214 12.35 12.66 12.91
CA SER A 214 12.20 14.06 12.48
C SER A 214 11.22 14.83 13.39
N GLN A 215 11.72 15.92 13.98
CA GLN A 215 10.90 16.83 14.80
C GLN A 215 9.83 17.55 13.98
N ASP A 216 10.07 17.76 12.68
CA ASP A 216 9.09 18.40 11.80
C ASP A 216 7.90 17.48 11.55
N TYR A 217 8.12 16.17 11.50
CA TYR A 217 7.04 15.20 11.38
C TYR A 217 6.23 15.08 12.67
N LEU A 218 6.89 15.20 13.83
CA LEU A 218 6.21 15.25 15.12
C LEU A 218 5.27 16.47 15.23
N LYS A 219 5.74 17.64 14.78
CA LYS A 219 4.97 18.90 14.76
C LYS A 219 3.84 18.91 13.73
N ASN A 220 3.99 18.15 12.64
CA ASN A 220 3.00 18.04 11.58
C ASN A 220 2.51 16.59 11.48
N PRO A 221 1.67 16.14 12.45
CA PRO A 221 1.23 14.76 12.50
C PRO A 221 0.42 14.38 11.26
N PRO A 222 0.41 13.09 10.89
CA PRO A 222 -0.44 12.59 9.83
C PRO A 222 -1.92 12.79 10.19
N SER A 223 -2.77 12.97 9.17
CA SER A 223 -4.20 13.18 9.38
C SER A 223 -4.86 11.92 9.96
N THR A 224 -5.66 12.06 11.01
CA THR A 224 -6.50 10.99 11.56
C THR A 224 -7.28 10.29 10.44
N PRO A 225 -7.33 8.95 10.39
CA PRO A 225 -6.89 7.97 11.40
C PRO A 225 -5.48 7.40 11.16
N LEU A 226 -4.62 8.09 10.39
CA LEU A 226 -3.26 7.59 10.13
C LEU A 226 -2.37 7.74 11.37
N SER A 227 -1.56 6.71 11.62
CA SER A 227 -0.46 6.75 12.59
C SER A 227 0.80 7.34 11.97
N TYR A 228 1.78 7.72 12.81
CA TYR A 228 3.11 8.03 12.30
C TYR A 228 3.68 6.82 11.57
N HIS A 229 4.29 7.04 10.39
CA HIS A 229 4.94 6.00 9.59
C HIS A 229 6.40 6.38 9.35
N ILE A 230 7.32 5.59 9.89
CA ILE A 230 8.76 5.76 9.68
C ILE A 230 9.24 4.65 8.74
N PHE A 231 9.58 5.02 7.51
CA PHE A 231 10.19 4.13 6.52
C PHE A 231 11.71 4.17 6.67
N ILE A 232 12.31 3.03 7.00
CA ILE A 232 13.74 2.90 7.27
C ILE A 232 14.36 1.99 6.21
N THR A 233 15.46 2.46 5.62
CA THR A 233 16.24 1.69 4.65
C THR A 233 17.71 1.66 5.04
N PHE A 234 18.28 0.46 5.10
CA PHE A 234 19.72 0.25 5.26
C PHE A 234 20.36 -0.12 3.93
N GLY A 235 21.64 0.23 3.79
CA GLY A 235 22.47 -0.28 2.71
C GLY A 235 23.03 -1.67 3.02
N ILE A 236 24.28 -1.90 2.63
CA ILE A 236 24.97 -3.20 2.83
C ILE A 236 25.16 -3.51 4.32
N VAL A 237 25.41 -2.50 5.15
CA VAL A 237 25.56 -2.65 6.60
C VAL A 237 24.18 -2.54 7.24
N LYS A 238 23.82 -3.54 8.05
CA LYS A 238 22.51 -3.69 8.70
C LYS A 238 22.62 -3.53 10.22
N PRO A 239 23.05 -2.36 10.75
CA PRO A 239 23.14 -2.20 12.19
C PRO A 239 21.71 -2.20 12.79
N PRO A 240 21.52 -2.75 14.00
CA PRO A 240 20.31 -2.48 14.77
C PRO A 240 20.09 -0.97 14.91
N LEU A 241 18.85 -0.52 14.76
CA LEU A 241 18.47 0.87 15.01
C LEU A 241 17.98 1.00 16.45
N GLU A 242 18.66 1.82 17.22
CA GLU A 242 18.19 2.26 18.53
C GLU A 242 17.48 3.60 18.40
N PHE A 243 16.31 3.70 19.02
CA PHE A 243 15.51 4.93 19.03
C PHE A 243 14.74 5.05 20.33
N PHE A 244 14.34 6.27 20.68
CA PHE A 244 13.52 6.55 21.86
C PHE A 244 12.20 7.22 21.48
N LEU A 245 11.22 7.05 22.36
CA LEU A 245 9.93 7.74 22.34
C LEU A 245 9.64 8.30 23.73
N ASP A 246 9.35 9.61 23.80
CA ASP A 246 8.89 10.27 25.00
C ASP A 246 7.38 10.41 24.95
N ILE A 247 6.72 9.70 25.84
CA ILE A 247 5.27 9.63 25.93
C ILE A 247 4.81 10.42 27.14
N SER A 248 4.02 11.47 26.90
CA SER A 248 3.45 12.32 27.93
C SER A 248 2.00 11.93 28.21
N LYS A 249 1.67 11.82 29.49
CA LYS A 249 0.31 11.56 29.99
C LYS A 249 0.03 12.45 31.21
N PRO A 250 -1.04 13.26 31.22
CA PRO A 250 -1.33 14.19 32.33
C PRO A 250 -1.47 13.55 33.70
N SER A 251 -2.01 12.32 33.77
CA SER A 251 -2.22 11.57 35.02
C SER A 251 -0.94 11.03 35.64
N GLY A 252 0.16 10.93 34.87
CA GLY A 252 1.40 10.29 35.32
C GLY A 252 1.30 8.76 35.51
N ASP A 253 0.17 8.14 35.14
CA ASP A 253 0.01 6.69 35.19
C ASP A 253 0.50 6.01 33.91
N PHE A 254 1.63 5.31 34.02
CA PHE A 254 2.29 4.61 32.92
C PHE A 254 2.15 3.08 33.01
N ASN A 255 1.30 2.56 33.90
CA ASN A 255 1.03 1.12 34.05
C ASN A 255 -0.25 0.69 33.33
N VAL A 256 -0.60 1.43 32.28
CA VAL A 256 -1.71 1.16 31.37
C VAL A 256 -1.21 1.20 29.93
N PRO A 257 -1.97 0.68 28.95
CA PRO A 257 -1.66 0.88 27.53
C PRO A 257 -1.59 2.37 27.18
N LEU A 258 -0.42 2.80 26.69
CA LEU A 258 -0.09 4.16 26.29
C LEU A 258 -0.11 4.32 24.76
N PHE A 259 0.45 3.37 24.01
CA PHE A 259 0.52 3.46 22.55
C PHE A 259 0.66 2.10 21.89
N GLN A 260 0.41 2.07 20.58
CA GLN A 260 0.68 0.92 19.72
C GLN A 260 1.93 1.18 18.89
N LEU A 261 2.79 0.16 18.81
CA LEU A 261 4.00 0.16 17.99
C LEU A 261 3.95 -1.02 17.02
N GLY A 262 3.83 -0.71 15.73
CA GLY A 262 3.87 -1.66 14.64
C GLY A 262 5.28 -1.69 14.06
N VAL A 263 5.82 -2.88 13.83
CA VAL A 263 7.12 -3.10 13.19
C VAL A 263 6.93 -4.02 12.01
N SER A 264 7.35 -3.58 10.82
CA SER A 264 7.40 -4.44 9.64
C SER A 264 8.80 -4.67 9.15
N GLY A 265 9.07 -5.89 8.72
CA GLY A 265 10.25 -6.25 7.94
C GLY A 265 9.87 -6.67 6.54
N HIS A 266 10.55 -6.13 5.52
CA HIS A 266 10.33 -6.47 4.11
C HIS A 266 11.57 -7.10 3.49
N TYR A 267 11.44 -8.34 3.00
CA TYR A 267 12.54 -9.15 2.48
C TYR A 267 12.56 -9.13 0.95
N LEU A 268 12.87 -7.97 0.35
CA LEU A 268 12.74 -7.73 -1.10
C LEU A 268 13.57 -8.65 -2.00
N ASP A 269 14.69 -9.18 -1.48
CA ASP A 269 15.61 -10.04 -2.24
C ASP A 269 15.27 -11.54 -2.13
N ASP A 270 14.08 -11.88 -1.61
CA ASP A 270 13.66 -13.25 -1.34
C ASP A 270 12.35 -13.60 -2.06
N ASP A 271 12.34 -14.74 -2.76
CA ASP A 271 11.17 -15.22 -3.52
C ASP A 271 10.09 -15.87 -2.62
N GLY A 272 10.40 -16.08 -1.34
CA GLY A 272 9.56 -16.75 -0.36
C GLY A 272 9.59 -18.27 -0.46
N ASP A 273 8.75 -18.89 0.39
CA ASP A 273 8.62 -20.35 0.47
C ASP A 273 8.11 -21.01 -0.83
N THR A 274 8.18 -22.34 -0.87
CA THR A 274 7.76 -23.12 -2.04
C THR A 274 6.30 -22.86 -2.44
N SER A 275 5.43 -22.61 -1.46
CA SER A 275 4.01 -22.31 -1.71
C SER A 275 3.83 -20.94 -2.37
N SER A 276 4.61 -19.93 -1.96
CA SER A 276 4.68 -18.62 -2.60
C SER A 276 5.15 -18.71 -4.05
N GLN A 277 6.22 -19.44 -4.31
CA GLN A 277 6.74 -19.63 -5.67
C GLN A 277 5.74 -20.38 -6.56
N LYS A 278 5.07 -21.41 -6.00
CA LYS A 278 3.99 -22.12 -6.70
C LYS A 278 2.81 -21.19 -7.00
N PHE A 279 2.39 -20.36 -6.05
CA PHE A 279 1.33 -19.39 -6.26
C PHE A 279 1.71 -18.35 -7.34
N ALA A 280 2.93 -17.83 -7.30
CA ALA A 280 3.47 -16.93 -8.32
C ALA A 280 3.40 -17.53 -9.73
N SER A 281 3.68 -18.84 -9.87
CA SER A 281 3.62 -19.52 -11.17
C SER A 281 2.21 -19.63 -11.77
N THR A 282 1.15 -19.37 -10.99
CA THR A 282 -0.24 -19.42 -11.48
C THR A 282 -0.66 -18.18 -12.25
N PHE A 283 0.10 -17.08 -12.15
CA PHE A 283 -0.27 -15.83 -12.79
C PHE A 283 -0.11 -15.90 -14.33
N PRO A 284 -0.98 -15.21 -15.09
CA PRO A 284 -0.90 -15.19 -16.54
C PRO A 284 0.42 -14.61 -17.06
N SER A 285 0.87 -15.07 -18.23
CA SER A 285 2.12 -14.59 -18.85
C SER A 285 2.19 -13.09 -19.16
N HIS A 286 1.06 -12.37 -19.17
CA HIS A 286 1.01 -10.93 -19.38
C HIS A 286 1.28 -10.11 -18.12
N THR A 287 1.48 -10.75 -16.96
CA THR A 287 1.81 -10.10 -15.71
C THR A 287 3.32 -10.10 -15.44
N VAL A 288 3.77 -9.09 -14.71
CA VAL A 288 5.09 -9.01 -14.08
C VAL A 288 4.84 -8.91 -12.59
N LEU A 289 5.25 -9.96 -11.87
CA LEU A 289 5.06 -10.04 -10.44
C LEU A 289 6.18 -9.31 -9.71
N ILE A 290 5.79 -8.59 -8.67
CA ILE A 290 6.69 -7.96 -7.72
C ILE A 290 6.19 -8.40 -6.35
N HIS A 291 6.80 -9.46 -5.84
CA HIS A 291 6.38 -10.09 -4.59
C HIS A 291 7.55 -10.39 -3.68
N TRP A 292 7.30 -10.39 -2.37
CA TRP A 292 8.32 -10.67 -1.38
C TRP A 292 7.68 -11.07 -0.03
N PRO A 293 8.38 -11.84 0.81
CA PRO A 293 7.98 -12.06 2.20
C PRO A 293 7.99 -10.76 3.01
N SER A 294 7.06 -10.64 3.94
CA SER A 294 7.07 -9.59 4.93
C SER A 294 6.46 -10.03 6.26
N LEU A 295 6.90 -9.35 7.30
CA LEU A 295 6.43 -9.54 8.67
C LEU A 295 5.78 -8.23 9.13
N TYR A 296 4.71 -8.33 9.90
CA TYR A 296 4.16 -7.25 10.69
C TYR A 296 3.99 -7.72 12.14
N GLN A 297 4.51 -6.95 13.09
CA GLN A 297 4.35 -7.21 14.51
C GLN A 297 3.76 -5.97 15.17
N ARG A 298 2.63 -6.12 15.86
CA ARG A 298 2.00 -5.03 16.62
C ARG A 298 2.20 -5.28 18.10
N TYR A 299 2.71 -4.28 18.80
CA TYR A 299 2.90 -4.30 20.25
C TYR A 299 2.07 -3.20 20.90
N ILE A 300 1.54 -3.47 22.10
CA ILE A 300 0.94 -2.46 22.98
C ILE A 300 1.88 -2.20 24.15
N PHE A 301 2.27 -0.94 24.35
CA PHE A 301 3.15 -0.49 25.44
C PHE A 301 2.45 0.53 26.34
#